data_AF-A0A3D3CH09-F1
#
_entry.id   AF-A0A3D3CH09-F1
#
_cell.length_a   1.000
_cell.length_b   1.000
_cell.length_c   1.000
_cell.angle_alpha   90.00
_cell.angle_beta   90.00
_cell.angle_gamma   90.00
#
_symmetry.space_group_name_H-M   'P 1'
#
loop_
_entity.id
_entity.type
_entity.pdbx_description
1 polymer ?
#
loop_
_entity_poly.entity_id
_entity_poly.type
_entity_poly.pdbx_seq_one_letter_code
_entity_poly.pdbx_strand_id
1 'polypeptide(L)' 'MRVLILGANGFIGSHLVDGILQSTDWRVEAFDLADGNLAPFRGDPCFSFTAGDIFTDDQWLKEAVGRS' A
#
# COMPACT_ATOMS: atom_id res chain seq x y z
N MET A 1 3.14 -12.77 -4.69
CA MET A 1 3.93 -12.12 -3.62
C MET A 1 3.07 -11.05 -2.94
N ARG A 2 3.34 -10.68 -1.68
CA ARG A 2 2.72 -9.51 -1.03
C ARG A 2 3.77 -8.40 -0.91
N VAL A 3 3.36 -7.17 -1.16
CA VAL A 3 4.23 -5.99 -1.14
C VAL A 3 3.59 -4.95 -0.23
N LEU A 4 4.22 -4.70 0.91
CA LEU A 4 3.85 -3.61 1.81
C LEU A 4 4.60 -2.33 1.40
N ILE A 5 3.87 -1.25 1.17
CA ILE A 5 4.43 0.07 0.84
C ILE A 5 4.01 1.06 1.92
N LEU A 6 4.98 1.54 2.71
CA LEU A 6 4.79 2.58 3.71
C LEU A 6 5.12 3.95 3.10
N GLY A 7 4.21 4.93 3.19
CA GLY A 7 4.33 6.18 2.44
C GLY A 7 3.88 6.03 0.98
N ALA A 8 2.87 5.19 0.74
CA ALA A 8 2.43 4.80 -0.60
C ALA A 8 1.76 5.92 -1.41
N ASN A 9 1.25 6.97 -0.75
CA ASN A 9 0.51 8.04 -1.39
C ASN A 9 1.43 9.12 -2.02
N GLY A 10 2.74 8.90 -2.02
CA GLY A 10 3.73 9.74 -2.69
C GLY A 10 3.97 9.38 -4.16
N PHE A 11 4.86 10.12 -4.83
CA PHE A 11 5.19 9.94 -6.25
C PHE A 11 5.67 8.52 -6.58
N ILE A 12 6.65 8.01 -5.81
CA ILE A 12 7.19 6.66 -6.05
C ILE A 12 6.14 5.60 -5.72
N GLY A 13 5.44 5.75 -4.60
CA GLY A 13 4.46 4.78 -4.14
C GLY A 13 3.34 4.58 -5.15
N SER A 14 2.70 5.65 -5.64
CA SER A 14 1.59 5.54 -6.57
C SER A 14 1.98 4.91 -7.92
N HIS A 15 3.14 5.27 -8.47
CA HIS A 15 3.62 4.69 -9.74
C HIS A 15 4.11 3.24 -9.56
N LEU A 16 4.68 2.91 -8.40
CA LEU A 16 5.05 1.52 -8.08
C LEU A 16 3.81 0.65 -7.95
N VAL A 17 2.75 1.13 -7.28
CA VAL A 17 1.46 0.44 -7.21
C VAL A 17 0.92 0.18 -8.61
N ASP A 18 0.83 1.21 -9.45
CA ASP A 18 0.35 1.08 -10.83
C ASP A 18 1.16 0.05 -11.62
N GLY A 19 2.48 0.13 -11.56
CA GLY A 19 3.38 -0.80 -12.23
C GLY A 19 3.19 -2.25 -11.76
N ILE A 20 3.06 -2.47 -10.45
CA ILE A 20 2.83 -3.81 -9.89
C ILE A 20 1.49 -4.38 -10.37
N LEU A 21 0.41 -3.60 -10.26
CA LEU A 21 -0.94 -4.05 -10.63
C LEU A 21 -1.07 -4.33 -12.13
N GLN A 22 -0.35 -3.60 -12.99
CA GLN A 22 -0.39 -3.80 -14.43
C GLN A 22 0.48 -4.97 -14.93
N SER A 23 1.56 -5.30 -14.22
CA SER A 23 2.60 -6.20 -14.75
C SER A 23 2.77 -7.52 -13.99
N THR A 24 2.09 -7.69 -12.86
CA THR A 24 2.25 -8.87 -11.99
C THR A 24 0.92 -9.35 -11.42
N ASP A 25 0.94 -10.51 -10.77
CA ASP A 25 -0.16 -11.05 -9.96
C ASP A 25 0.05 -10.78 -8.45
N TRP A 26 0.89 -9.82 -8.10
CA TRP A 26 1.23 -9.52 -6.71
C TRP A 26 0.15 -8.68 -6.04
N ARG A 27 0.04 -8.82 -4.73
CA ARG A 27 -0.86 -8.02 -3.90
C ARG A 27 -0.11 -6.88 -3.25
N VAL A 28 -0.64 -5.67 -3.35
CA VAL A 28 -0.10 -4.47 -2.74
C VAL A 28 -0.94 -4.11 -1.51
N GLU A 29 -0.28 -3.99 -0.36
CA GLU A 29 -0.81 -3.40 0.86
C GLU A 29 -0.18 -2.02 1.02
N ALA A 30 -0.94 -0.97 0.73
CA ALA A 30 -0.52 0.42 0.81
C ALA A 30 -0.86 1.03 2.18
N PHE A 31 0.08 1.76 2.76
CA PHE A 31 -0.09 2.44 4.04
C PHE A 31 0.36 3.91 3.94
N ASP A 32 -0.51 4.84 4.32
CA ASP A 32 -0.22 6.27 4.35
C ASP A 32 -1.28 7.02 5.17
N LEU A 33 -1.10 8.32 5.39
CA LEU A 33 -2.06 9.17 6.09
C LEU A 33 -3.35 9.39 5.27
N ALA A 34 -3.26 9.33 3.95
CA ALA A 34 -4.36 9.53 3.01
C ALA A 34 -4.10 8.78 1.70
N ASP A 35 -5.10 8.70 0.82
CA ASP A 35 -5.03 7.89 -0.41
C ASP A 35 -5.34 8.67 -1.70
N GLY A 36 -5.09 9.98 -1.71
CA GLY A 36 -5.40 10.84 -2.86
C GLY A 36 -4.83 10.34 -4.19
N ASN A 37 -3.53 10.06 -4.26
CA ASN A 37 -2.85 9.52 -5.44
C ASN A 37 -3.13 8.03 -5.66
N LEU A 38 -3.73 7.36 -4.69
CA LEU A 38 -4.06 5.93 -4.72
C LEU A 38 -5.54 5.66 -5.04
N ALA A 39 -6.37 6.71 -5.06
CA ALA A 39 -7.79 6.63 -5.35
C ALA A 39 -8.13 5.86 -6.64
N PRO A 40 -7.34 5.92 -7.74
CA PRO A 40 -7.60 5.13 -8.95
C PRO A 40 -7.56 3.61 -8.75
N PHE A 41 -6.85 3.12 -7.74
CA PHE A 41 -6.68 1.68 -7.49
C PHE A 41 -7.75 1.11 -6.54
N ARG A 42 -8.64 1.96 -6.01
CA ARG A 42 -9.71 1.53 -5.11
C ARG A 42 -10.62 0.52 -5.83
N GLY A 43 -10.76 -0.67 -5.23
CA GLY A 43 -11.60 -1.75 -5.75
C GLY A 43 -10.85 -2.78 -6.59
N ASP A 44 -9.56 -2.58 -6.89
CA ASP A 44 -8.73 -3.63 -7.46
C ASP A 44 -8.55 -4.78 -6.45
N PRO A 45 -8.79 -6.04 -6.83
CA PRO A 45 -8.70 -7.19 -5.92
C PRO A 45 -7.28 -7.47 -5.39
N CYS A 46 -6.27 -6.91 -6.04
CA CYS A 46 -4.86 -7.02 -5.65
C CYS A 46 -4.35 -5.77 -4.92
N PHE A 47 -5.21 -4.78 -4.64
CA PHE A 47 -4.85 -3.58 -3.92
C PHE A 47 -5.65 -3.44 -2.62
N SER A 48 -4.96 -3.17 -1.52
CA SER A 48 -5.56 -2.69 -0.27
C SER A 48 -4.86 -1.43 0.21
N PHE A 49 -5.63 -0.54 0.84
CA PHE A 49 -5.11 0.67 1.47
C PHE A 49 -5.51 0.68 2.94
N THR A 50 -4.57 1.03 3.81
CA THR A 50 -4.81 1.34 5.21
C THR A 50 -4.35 2.76 5.52
N ALA A 51 -5.25 3.55 6.08
CA ALA A 51 -4.89 4.86 6.62
C ALA A 51 -4.21 4.68 7.99
N GLY A 52 -3.02 5.25 8.16
CA GLY A 52 -2.32 5.24 9.43
C GLY A 52 -1.03 6.07 9.40
N ASP A 53 -0.45 6.28 10.58
CA ASP A 53 0.75 7.06 10.79
C ASP A 53 1.91 6.16 11.25
N ILE A 54 3.03 6.22 10.53
CA ILE A 54 4.20 5.40 10.79
C ILE A 54 4.80 5.65 12.17
N PHE A 55 4.54 6.82 12.76
CA PHE A 55 5.05 7.24 14.06
C PHE A 55 4.19 6.72 15.23
N THR A 56 2.93 6.35 15.00
CA THR A 56 2.00 5.95 16.07
C THR A 56 1.47 4.53 15.95
N ASP A 57 1.40 3.97 14.75
CA ASP A 57 0.77 2.67 14.48
C ASP A 57 1.75 1.49 14.53
N ASP A 58 2.62 1.44 15.55
CA ASP A 58 3.68 0.43 15.69
C ASP A 58 3.16 -1.02 15.71
N GLN A 59 2.04 -1.28 16.41
CA GLN A 59 1.46 -2.62 16.44
C GLN A 59 0.98 -3.04 15.05
N TRP A 60 0.26 -2.16 14.35
CA TRP A 60 -0.25 -2.46 13.01
C TRP A 60 0.89 -2.73 12.05
N LEU A 61 1.96 -1.91 12.08
CA LEU A 61 3.14 -2.07 11.25
C LEU A 61 3.84 -3.42 11.49
N LYS A 62 4.02 -3.80 12.76
CA LYS A 62 4.63 -5.10 13.11
C LYS A 62 3.82 -6.27 12.56
N GLU A 63 2.50 -6.20 12.68
CA GLU A 63 1.62 -7.23 12.12
C GLU A 63 1.64 -7.23 10.60
N ALA A 64 1.65 -6.06 9.95
CA ALA A 64 1.71 -5.93 8.50
C ALA A 64 3.01 -6.51 7.92
N VAL A 65 4.16 -6.19 8.54
CA VAL A 65 5.46 -6.78 8.17
C VAL A 65 5.45 -8.30 8.36
N GLY A 66 4.86 -8.82 9.43
CA GLY A 66 4.75 -10.26 9.67
C GLY A 66 3.83 -11.01 8.71
N ARG A 67 2.89 -10.30 8.04
CA ARG A 67 1.98 -10.86 7.03
C ARG A 67 2.48 -10.73 5.59
N SER A 68 3.49 -9.88 5.35
CA SER A 68 4.00 -9.52 4.02
C SER A 68 4.98 -10.54 3.47
#